data_AF-A0A2A9DM17-F1
#
_entry.id   AF-A0A2A9DM17-F1
#
_cell.length_a   1.000
_cell.length_b   1.000
_cell.length_c   1.000
_cell.angle_alpha   90.00
_cell.angle_beta   90.00
_cell.angle_gamma   90.00
#
_symmetry.space_group_name_H-M   'P 1'
#
loop_
_entity.id
_entity.type
_entity.pdbx_description
1 polymer ?
#
loop_
_entity_poly.entity_id
_entity_poly.type
_entity_poly.pdbx_seq_one_letter_code
_entity_poly.pdbx_strand_id
1 'polypeptide(L)'
;MDSLSVEDYLRKSLGKLERYLPVLDELLVPSSSSKSDGGVRGGAPGSRPPLSVPLLDLKCQVEDTLSRWVVMALSVSGVPTPGPWHGVDAVAVLGELAGVVASQPWASRCCDEVAALALVVGDVVAPSDGVGHMPPEVGGVREVASWAVHLGRKVHYSTVSRWAKAGKIPSENTADGRTLVRLADVLERCHELGF
;
A
#
# COMPACT_ATOMS: atom_id res chain seq x y z
N MET A 1 19.48 4.67 15.75
CA MET A 1 18.37 4.83 14.79
C MET A 1 18.34 6.29 14.44
N ASP A 2 18.86 6.62 13.27
CA ASP A 2 19.03 8.00 12.84
C ASP A 2 17.67 8.70 12.78
N SER A 3 17.55 9.83 13.47
CA SER A 3 16.40 10.72 13.35
C SER A 3 16.41 11.29 11.93
N LEU A 4 15.71 10.63 11.01
CA LEU A 4 15.42 11.18 9.68
C LEU A 4 14.88 12.60 9.86
N SER A 5 15.45 13.56 9.14
CA SER A 5 14.94 14.93 9.16
C SER A 5 13.49 14.93 8.66
N VAL A 6 12.67 15.88 9.11
CA VAL A 6 11.28 16.02 8.64
C VAL A 6 11.23 16.14 7.11
N GLU A 7 12.24 16.80 6.53
CA GLU A 7 12.43 16.91 5.08
C GLU A 7 12.62 15.54 4.40
N ASP A 8 13.51 14.70 4.93
CA ASP A 8 13.76 13.36 4.39
C ASP A 8 12.55 12.45 4.51
N TYR A 9 11.84 12.54 5.64
CA TYR A 9 10.64 11.75 5.88
C TYR A 9 9.49 12.16 4.93
N LEU A 10 9.35 13.47 4.67
CA LEU A 10 8.39 13.99 3.71
C LEU A 10 8.73 13.53 2.29
N ARG A 11 9.98 13.71 1.84
CA ARG A 11 10.43 13.26 0.51
C ARG A 11 10.24 11.77 0.31
N LYS A 12 10.54 10.96 1.32
CA LYS A 12 10.31 9.51 1.27
C LYS A 12 8.84 9.16 1.06
N SER A 13 7.94 9.87 1.74
CA SER A 13 6.50 9.65 1.63
C SER A 13 5.96 10.12 0.28
N LEU A 14 6.43 11.26 -0.22
CA LEU A 14 6.13 11.77 -1.56
C LEU A 14 6.60 10.81 -2.66
N GLY A 15 7.81 10.25 -2.56
CA GLY A 15 8.30 9.27 -3.52
C GLY A 15 7.53 7.93 -3.51
N LYS A 16 6.78 7.61 -2.46
CA LYS A 16 5.79 6.52 -2.51
C LYS A 16 4.58 6.93 -3.32
N LEU A 17 4.00 8.10 -3.02
CA LEU A 17 2.83 8.62 -3.73
C LEU A 17 3.10 8.81 -5.23
N GLU A 18 4.27 9.34 -5.62
CA GLU A 18 4.67 9.50 -7.02
C GLU A 18 4.58 8.18 -7.80
N ARG A 19 4.95 7.05 -7.17
CA ARG A 19 4.87 5.71 -7.77
C ARG A 19 3.46 5.13 -7.75
N TYR A 20 2.67 5.44 -6.72
CA TYR A 20 1.38 4.82 -6.50
C TYR A 20 0.22 5.54 -7.20
N LEU A 21 0.29 6.86 -7.35
CA LEU A 21 -0.80 7.65 -7.92
C LEU A 21 -1.16 7.28 -9.36
N PRO A 22 -0.20 7.01 -10.27
CA PRO A 22 -0.55 6.52 -11.60
C PRO A 22 -1.31 5.19 -11.56
N VAL A 23 -0.94 4.29 -10.66
CA VAL A 23 -1.61 2.98 -10.49
C VAL A 23 -3.02 3.17 -9.91
N LEU A 24 -3.19 4.10 -8.96
CA LEU A 24 -4.51 4.46 -8.43
C LEU A 24 -5.43 5.00 -9.55
N ASP A 25 -4.90 5.82 -10.46
CA ASP A 25 -5.64 6.31 -11.63
C ASP A 25 -6.04 5.18 -12.58
N GLU A 26 -5.13 4.23 -12.83
CA GLU A 26 -5.44 3.04 -13.64
C GLU A 26 -6.56 2.19 -13.04
N LEU A 27 -6.61 2.03 -11.71
CA LEU A 27 -7.68 1.29 -11.03
C LEU A 27 -9.06 1.94 -11.17
N LEU A 28 -9.12 3.24 -11.46
CA LEU A 28 -10.36 3.98 -11.73
C LEU A 28 -10.86 3.79 -13.17
N VAL A 29 -10.02 3.30 -14.08
CA VAL A 29 -10.42 3.00 -15.46
C VAL A 29 -11.14 1.64 -15.49
N PRO A 30 -12.43 1.59 -15.89
CA PRO A 30 -13.15 0.32 -15.95
C PRO A 30 -12.48 -0.64 -16.96
N SER A 31 -11.99 -1.79 -16.50
CA SER A 31 -11.37 -2.78 -17.37
C SER A 31 -12.41 -3.38 -18.32
N SER A 32 -12.35 -3.06 -19.62
CA SER A 32 -13.06 -3.85 -20.63
C SER A 32 -12.30 -5.16 -20.82
N SER A 33 -12.66 -6.20 -20.07
CA SER A 33 -12.11 -7.54 -20.34
C SER A 33 -12.66 -8.04 -21.68
N SER A 34 -11.94 -7.73 -22.77
CA SER A 34 -12.08 -8.39 -24.06
C SER A 34 -11.59 -9.83 -23.90
N LYS A 35 -12.46 -10.71 -23.42
CA LYS A 35 -12.30 -12.15 -23.63
C LYS A 35 -12.63 -12.44 -25.09
N SER A 36 -11.64 -12.31 -25.99
CA SER A 36 -11.70 -13.02 -27.26
C SER A 36 -11.02 -14.37 -27.08
N ASP A 37 -11.82 -15.41 -26.90
CA ASP A 37 -11.59 -16.71 -27.52
C ASP A 37 -12.83 -17.59 -27.32
N GLY A 38 -13.55 -17.81 -28.43
CA GLY A 38 -14.78 -18.60 -28.48
C GLY A 38 -15.88 -17.85 -29.20
N GLY A 39 -15.99 -18.07 -30.52
CA GLY A 39 -17.03 -17.46 -31.35
C GLY A 39 -18.44 -17.73 -30.82
N VAL A 40 -19.10 -16.68 -30.32
CA VAL A 40 -20.54 -16.64 -30.09
C VAL A 40 -21.06 -15.30 -30.59
N ARG A 41 -22.11 -15.36 -31.40
CA ARG A 41 -22.74 -14.22 -32.08
C ARG A 41 -23.38 -13.25 -31.08
N GLY A 42 -23.19 -11.95 -31.31
CA GLY A 42 -24.08 -10.84 -30.95
C GLY A 42 -24.62 -10.79 -29.50
N GLY A 43 -23.83 -10.23 -28.58
CA GLY A 43 -24.33 -9.75 -27.29
C GLY A 43 -24.42 -8.21 -27.29
N ALA A 44 -25.56 -7.68 -26.87
CA ALA A 44 -25.84 -6.25 -26.69
C ALA A 44 -24.72 -5.51 -25.93
N PRO A 45 -24.55 -4.18 -26.10
CA PRO A 45 -23.52 -3.42 -25.38
C PRO A 45 -23.78 -3.52 -23.88
N GLY A 46 -23.04 -4.42 -23.22
CA GLY A 46 -23.11 -4.62 -21.78
C GLY A 46 -22.63 -3.35 -21.08
N SER A 47 -23.40 -2.89 -20.10
CA SER A 47 -23.06 -1.75 -19.25
C SER A 47 -21.64 -1.90 -18.72
N ARG A 48 -20.83 -0.85 -18.87
CA ARG A 48 -19.49 -0.79 -18.27
C ARG A 48 -19.61 -1.08 -16.77
N PRO A 49 -18.72 -1.88 -16.18
CA PRO A 49 -18.74 -2.09 -14.73
C PRO A 49 -18.68 -0.72 -14.01
N PRO A 50 -19.47 -0.54 -12.94
CA PRO A 50 -19.53 0.72 -12.24
C PRO A 50 -18.16 1.06 -11.64
N LEU A 51 -17.80 2.34 -11.71
CA LEU A 51 -16.58 2.86 -11.10
C LEU A 51 -16.64 2.67 -9.59
N SER A 52 -15.53 2.26 -8.98
CA SER A 52 -15.46 2.04 -7.53
C SER A 52 -15.50 3.39 -6.81
N VAL A 53 -16.66 3.74 -6.23
CA VAL A 53 -16.85 4.99 -5.46
C VAL A 53 -15.79 5.15 -4.35
N PRO A 54 -15.45 4.11 -3.56
CA PRO A 54 -14.39 4.24 -2.55
C PRO A 54 -13.01 4.59 -3.13
N LEU A 55 -12.66 4.11 -4.33
CA LEU A 55 -11.40 4.48 -4.98
C LEU A 55 -11.43 5.93 -5.46
N LEU A 56 -12.58 6.41 -5.93
CA LEU A 56 -12.76 7.80 -6.34
C LEU A 56 -12.65 8.73 -5.14
N ASP A 57 -13.31 8.39 -4.03
CA ASP A 57 -13.25 9.16 -2.78
C ASP A 57 -11.81 9.25 -2.26
N LEU A 58 -11.07 8.12 -2.30
CA LEU A 58 -9.65 8.11 -1.94
C LEU A 58 -8.83 9.03 -2.84
N LYS A 59 -9.05 8.98 -4.16
CA LYS A 59 -8.35 9.88 -5.10
C LYS A 59 -8.65 11.35 -4.79
N CYS A 60 -9.92 11.73 -4.63
CA CYS A 60 -10.30 13.09 -4.26
C CYS A 60 -9.62 13.52 -2.95
N GLN A 61 -9.61 12.65 -1.95
CA GLN A 61 -8.95 12.93 -0.66
C GLN A 61 -7.44 13.18 -0.83
N VAL A 62 -6.76 12.40 -1.67
CA VAL A 62 -5.33 12.61 -1.96
C VAL A 62 -5.11 13.96 -2.65
N GLU A 63 -5.87 14.27 -3.70
CA GLU A 63 -5.74 15.53 -4.45
C GLU A 63 -6.03 16.74 -3.57
N ASP A 64 -7.09 16.71 -2.75
CA ASP A 64 -7.44 17.78 -1.83
C ASP A 64 -6.35 18.02 -0.78
N THR A 65 -5.83 16.94 -0.21
CA THR A 65 -4.80 17.02 0.83
C THR A 65 -3.49 17.55 0.28
N LEU A 66 -3.03 17.03 -0.87
CA LEU A 66 -1.80 17.50 -1.50
C LEU A 66 -1.95 18.95 -1.99
N SER A 67 -3.07 19.29 -2.61
CA SER A 67 -3.37 20.67 -3.03
C SER A 67 -3.29 21.65 -1.87
N ARG A 68 -3.90 21.32 -0.73
CA ARG A 68 -3.85 22.17 0.46
C ARG A 68 -2.42 22.39 0.95
N TRP A 69 -1.59 21.34 0.96
CA TRP A 69 -0.20 21.46 1.40
C TRP A 69 0.66 22.25 0.41
N VAL A 70 0.44 22.09 -0.89
CA VAL A 70 1.10 22.91 -1.92
C VAL A 70 0.73 24.38 -1.77
N VAL A 71 -0.55 24.70 -1.58
CA VAL A 71 -1.02 26.08 -1.35
C VAL A 71 -0.37 26.67 -0.10
N MET A 72 -0.32 25.92 1.00
CA MET A 72 0.36 26.33 2.23
C MET A 72 1.85 26.60 1.98
N ALA A 73 2.56 25.70 1.30
CA ALA A 73 3.99 25.84 1.01
C ALA A 73 4.31 27.01 0.06
N LEU A 74 3.47 27.25 -0.95
CA LEU A 74 3.64 28.38 -1.88
C LEU A 74 3.35 29.72 -1.20
N SER A 75 2.35 29.78 -0.31
CA SER A 75 2.00 31.00 0.41
C SER A 75 3.15 31.54 1.28
N VAL A 76 3.94 30.66 1.89
CA VAL A 76 5.14 31.04 2.65
C VAL A 76 6.34 31.34 1.75
N SER A 77 6.35 30.83 0.52
CA SER A 77 7.41 31.06 -0.47
C SER A 77 7.21 32.35 -1.28
N GLY A 78 6.06 33.02 -1.13
CA GLY A 78 5.72 34.23 -1.89
C GLY A 78 5.43 34.00 -3.38
N VAL A 79 5.23 32.74 -3.79
CA VAL A 79 4.93 32.36 -5.18
C VAL A 79 3.41 32.31 -5.34
N PRO A 80 2.83 32.97 -6.36
CA PRO A 80 1.39 32.86 -6.65
C PRO A 80 1.00 31.40 -6.89
N THR A 81 -0.16 30.98 -6.38
CA THR A 81 -0.66 29.61 -6.54
C THR A 81 -1.35 29.43 -7.90
N PRO A 82 -0.77 28.69 -8.87
CA PRO A 82 -1.47 28.34 -10.09
C PRO A 82 -2.52 27.24 -9.81
N GLY A 83 -3.81 27.56 -10.00
CA GLY A 83 -4.89 26.59 -10.18
C GLY A 83 -5.06 25.48 -9.13
N PRO A 84 -6.02 24.55 -9.34
CA PRO A 84 -6.09 23.31 -8.57
C PRO A 84 -4.93 22.39 -8.97
N TRP A 85 -4.38 21.66 -7.99
CA TRP A 85 -3.28 20.72 -8.22
C TRP A 85 -3.81 19.29 -8.34
N HIS A 86 -3.28 18.55 -9.29
CA HIS A 86 -3.62 17.13 -9.48
C HIS A 86 -2.49 16.25 -8.97
N GLY A 87 -2.84 15.03 -8.52
CA GLY A 87 -2.00 14.16 -7.68
C GLY A 87 -0.49 14.27 -7.90
N VAL A 88 0.01 13.82 -9.05
CA VAL A 88 1.46 13.74 -9.34
C VAL A 88 2.11 15.12 -9.41
N ASP A 89 1.45 16.12 -9.99
CA ASP A 89 1.96 17.50 -10.06
C ASP A 89 2.10 18.10 -8.65
N ALA A 90 1.10 17.85 -7.80
CA ALA A 90 1.14 18.28 -6.40
C ALA A 90 2.29 17.63 -5.63
N VAL A 91 2.55 16.34 -5.88
CA VAL A 91 3.69 15.62 -5.29
C VAL A 91 5.02 16.24 -5.72
N ALA A 92 5.18 16.54 -7.02
CA ALA A 92 6.40 17.12 -7.55
C ALA A 92 6.69 18.49 -6.92
N VAL A 93 5.70 19.40 -6.92
CA VAL A 93 5.86 20.73 -6.34
C VAL A 93 6.12 20.68 -4.84
N LEU A 94 5.42 19.83 -4.10
CA LEU A 94 5.67 19.69 -2.66
C LEU A 94 7.06 19.08 -2.38
N GLY A 95 7.58 18.24 -3.29
CA GLY A 95 8.93 17.69 -3.23
C GLY A 95 10.02 18.75 -3.42
N GLU A 96 9.82 19.68 -4.36
CA GLU A 96 10.69 20.85 -4.56
C GLU A 96 10.66 21.78 -3.35
N LEU A 97 9.48 21.98 -2.76
CA LEU A 97 9.28 22.83 -1.58
C LEU A 97 9.56 22.11 -0.24
N ALA A 98 10.03 20.87 -0.24
CA ALA A 98 10.17 20.07 0.98
C ALA A 98 11.07 20.74 2.04
N GLY A 99 12.14 21.42 1.63
CA GLY A 99 13.00 22.18 2.56
C GLY A 99 12.31 23.41 3.13
N VAL A 100 11.47 24.09 2.33
CA VAL A 100 10.62 25.18 2.82
C VAL A 100 9.64 24.64 3.85
N VAL A 101 8.93 23.56 3.53
CA VAL A 101 7.99 22.88 4.45
C VAL A 101 8.68 22.50 5.75
N ALA A 102 9.87 21.90 5.69
CA ALA A 102 10.61 21.44 6.87
C ALA A 102 10.97 22.56 7.86
N SER A 103 11.08 23.80 7.39
CA SER A 103 11.33 24.98 8.24
C SER A 103 10.10 25.54 8.94
N GLN A 104 8.90 25.03 8.65
CA GLN A 104 7.64 25.58 9.14
C GLN A 104 7.14 24.90 10.42
N PRO A 105 6.40 25.62 11.29
CA PRO A 105 5.87 25.06 12.53
C PRO A 105 4.83 23.95 12.31
N TRP A 106 4.26 23.87 11.10
CA TRP A 106 3.27 22.85 10.70
C TRP A 106 3.89 21.68 9.92
N ALA A 107 5.22 21.62 9.79
CA ALA A 107 5.92 20.62 8.98
C ALA A 107 5.60 19.17 9.41
N SER A 108 5.58 18.91 10.71
CA SER A 108 5.26 17.58 11.26
C SER A 108 3.90 17.09 10.81
N ARG A 109 2.88 17.95 10.93
CA ARG A 109 1.51 17.62 10.50
C ARG A 109 1.40 17.36 9.00
N CYS A 110 2.09 18.15 8.17
CA CYS A 110 2.16 17.91 6.74
C CYS A 110 2.76 16.54 6.45
N CYS A 111 3.87 16.23 7.11
CA CYS A 111 4.56 14.97 6.93
C CYS A 111 3.71 13.77 7.39
N ASP A 112 3.03 13.87 8.53
CA ASP A 112 2.17 12.80 9.05
C ASP A 112 1.00 12.51 8.12
N GLU A 113 0.32 13.56 7.62
CA GLU A 113 -0.81 13.39 6.72
C GLU A 113 -0.38 12.83 5.35
N VAL A 114 0.75 13.30 4.79
CA VAL A 114 1.30 12.77 3.53
C VAL A 114 1.77 11.32 3.71
N ALA A 115 2.39 10.98 4.84
CA ALA A 115 2.79 9.61 5.16
C ALA A 115 1.58 8.69 5.32
N ALA A 116 0.52 9.13 6.01
CA ALA A 116 -0.72 8.38 6.15
C ALA A 116 -1.38 8.12 4.80
N LEU A 117 -1.46 9.12 3.92
CA LEU A 117 -1.94 8.92 2.55
C LEU A 117 -1.10 7.93 1.78
N ALA A 118 0.23 8.02 1.85
CA ALA A 118 1.12 7.09 1.18
C ALA A 118 0.94 5.62 1.64
N LEU A 119 0.55 5.41 2.90
CA LEU A 119 0.20 4.08 3.42
C LEU A 119 -1.14 3.60 2.86
N VAL A 120 -2.20 4.40 3.00
CA VAL A 120 -3.55 4.04 2.54
C VAL A 120 -3.57 3.77 1.03
N VAL A 121 -2.94 4.64 0.23
CA VAL A 121 -2.82 4.44 -1.21
C VAL A 121 -2.00 3.19 -1.50
N GLY A 122 -0.91 2.97 -0.77
CA GLY A 122 -0.08 1.77 -0.89
C GLY A 122 -0.88 0.48 -0.68
N ASP A 123 -1.71 0.43 0.36
CA ASP A 123 -2.55 -0.74 0.66
C ASP A 123 -3.58 -1.02 -0.44
N VAL A 124 -4.01 0.00 -1.18
CA VAL A 124 -4.95 -0.14 -2.29
C VAL A 124 -4.26 -0.56 -3.59
N VAL A 125 -3.14 0.08 -3.95
CA VAL A 125 -2.48 -0.15 -5.25
C VAL A 125 -1.54 -1.36 -5.24
N ALA A 126 -0.97 -1.66 -4.09
CA ALA A 126 -0.09 -2.79 -3.87
C ALA A 126 -0.45 -3.41 -2.51
N PRO A 127 -1.66 -4.00 -2.39
CA PRO A 127 -2.06 -4.65 -1.16
C PRO A 127 -0.99 -5.66 -0.79
N SER A 128 -0.36 -5.45 0.37
CA SER A 128 0.47 -6.49 0.94
C SER A 128 -0.42 -7.73 1.12
N ASP A 129 0.16 -8.93 1.04
CA ASP A 129 -0.59 -10.20 1.12
C ASP A 129 -1.26 -10.44 2.51
N GLY A 130 -1.56 -9.39 3.28
CA GLY A 130 -2.21 -9.43 4.59
C GLY A 130 -1.26 -9.34 5.76
N VAL A 131 -0.06 -8.78 5.59
CA VAL A 131 0.90 -8.62 6.70
C VAL A 131 0.47 -7.37 7.49
N GLY A 132 -0.22 -7.55 8.62
CA GLY A 132 -0.55 -6.45 9.53
C GLY A 132 0.69 -5.64 9.98
N HIS A 133 0.51 -4.61 10.81
CA HIS A 133 1.67 -3.80 11.30
C HIS A 133 2.53 -4.51 12.35
N MET A 134 2.07 -5.63 12.92
CA MET A 134 2.74 -6.39 13.96
C MET A 134 2.68 -7.89 13.66
N PRO A 135 3.75 -8.66 13.91
CA PRO A 135 3.75 -10.10 13.68
C PRO A 135 2.64 -10.79 14.47
N PRO A 136 1.77 -11.59 13.84
CA PRO A 136 0.74 -12.32 14.52
C PRO A 136 1.38 -13.45 15.33
N GLU A 137 0.84 -13.72 16.51
CA GLU A 137 1.20 -14.92 17.27
C GLU A 137 0.68 -16.18 16.56
N VAL A 138 -0.56 -16.12 16.08
CA VAL A 138 -1.26 -17.14 15.29
C VAL A 138 -1.87 -16.45 14.07
N GLY A 139 -1.69 -17.02 12.89
CA GLY A 139 -2.26 -16.47 11.66
C GLY A 139 -2.46 -17.53 10.59
N GLY A 140 -3.02 -17.11 9.46
CA GLY A 140 -3.15 -17.97 8.29
C GLY A 140 -1.76 -18.32 7.72
N VAL A 141 -1.64 -19.49 7.08
CA VAL A 141 -0.35 -19.94 6.52
C VAL A 141 0.33 -18.91 5.62
N ARG A 142 -0.43 -18.17 4.79
CA ARG A 142 0.12 -17.13 3.90
C ARG A 142 0.65 -15.93 4.68
N GLU A 143 -0.15 -15.42 5.61
CA GLU A 143 0.20 -14.31 6.49
C GLU A 143 1.44 -14.62 7.32
N VAL A 144 1.48 -15.80 7.95
CA VAL A 144 2.61 -16.25 8.78
C VAL A 144 3.87 -16.46 7.95
N ALA A 145 3.77 -17.04 6.75
CA ALA A 145 4.92 -17.20 5.86
C ALA A 145 5.48 -15.84 5.41
N SER A 146 4.61 -14.88 5.10
CA SER A 146 5.02 -13.53 4.73
C SER A 146 5.73 -12.81 5.89
N TRP A 147 5.25 -12.98 7.12
CA TRP A 147 5.96 -12.52 8.32
C TRP A 147 7.30 -13.20 8.56
N ALA A 148 7.39 -14.51 8.35
CA ALA A 148 8.67 -15.22 8.44
C ALA A 148 9.69 -14.67 7.43
N VAL A 149 9.26 -14.34 6.21
CA VAL A 149 10.09 -13.65 5.21
C VAL A 149 10.50 -12.26 5.65
N HIS A 150 9.57 -11.48 6.19
CA HIS A 150 9.87 -10.16 6.73
C HIS A 150 10.90 -10.21 7.87
N LEU A 151 10.88 -11.28 8.68
CA LEU A 151 11.84 -11.55 9.76
C LEU A 151 13.12 -12.25 9.28
N GLY A 152 13.35 -12.32 7.97
CA GLY A 152 14.61 -12.75 7.37
C GLY A 152 14.72 -14.24 7.07
N ARG A 153 13.63 -15.02 7.11
CA ARG A 153 13.61 -16.43 6.67
C ARG A 153 13.30 -16.54 5.17
N LYS A 154 13.91 -17.47 4.45
CA LYS A 154 13.61 -17.70 3.03
C LYS A 154 12.58 -18.81 2.83
N VAL A 155 11.39 -18.65 3.40
CA VAL A 155 10.34 -19.68 3.36
C VAL A 155 9.13 -19.23 2.55
N HIS A 156 8.61 -20.13 1.71
CA HIS A 156 7.40 -19.89 0.92
C HIS A 156 6.16 -20.47 1.61
N TYR A 157 4.98 -19.86 1.43
CA TYR A 157 3.74 -20.30 2.09
C TYR A 157 3.36 -21.75 1.78
N SER A 158 3.67 -22.24 0.56
CA SER A 158 3.40 -23.64 0.20
C SER A 158 4.23 -24.63 1.02
N THR A 159 5.45 -24.25 1.39
CA THR A 159 6.34 -25.04 2.26
C THR A 159 5.77 -25.09 3.68
N VAL A 160 5.33 -23.95 4.22
CA VAL A 160 4.67 -23.86 5.53
C VAL A 160 3.37 -24.68 5.53
N SER A 161 2.55 -24.58 4.48
CA SER A 161 1.33 -25.39 4.32
C SER A 161 1.64 -26.88 4.32
N ARG A 162 2.71 -27.30 3.64
CA ARG A 162 3.15 -28.69 3.61
C ARG A 162 3.61 -29.17 4.99
N TRP A 163 4.30 -28.34 5.77
CA TRP A 163 4.70 -28.68 7.14
C TRP A 163 3.48 -28.86 8.05
N ALA A 164 2.51 -27.96 7.99
CA ALA A 164 1.27 -28.08 8.76
C ALA A 164 0.50 -29.37 8.40
N LYS A 165 0.29 -29.61 7.09
CA LYS A 165 -0.40 -30.83 6.61
C LYS A 165 0.32 -32.13 6.98
N ALA A 166 1.65 -32.10 7.06
CA ALA A 166 2.48 -33.24 7.44
C ALA A 166 2.67 -33.37 8.98
N GLY A 167 2.04 -32.52 9.78
CA GLY A 167 2.18 -32.49 11.24
C GLY A 167 3.59 -32.14 11.72
N LYS A 168 4.38 -31.44 10.90
CA LYS A 168 5.76 -31.00 11.23
C LYS A 168 5.81 -29.70 12.00
N ILE A 169 4.71 -28.95 12.01
CA ILE A 169 4.46 -27.81 12.88
C ILE A 169 3.02 -27.96 13.42
N PRO A 170 2.74 -27.53 14.66
CA PRO A 170 1.37 -27.45 15.16
C PRO A 170 0.49 -26.60 14.26
N SER A 171 -0.73 -27.07 14.00
CA SER A 171 -1.70 -26.34 13.20
C SER A 171 -3.12 -26.66 13.61
N GLU A 172 -4.02 -25.68 13.49
CA GLU A 172 -5.45 -25.81 13.75
C GLU A 172 -6.24 -25.52 12.48
N ASN A 173 -7.32 -26.27 12.22
CA ASN A 173 -8.22 -25.97 11.10
C ASN A 173 -9.47 -25.27 11.62
N THR A 174 -9.80 -24.11 11.06
CA THR A 174 -11.03 -23.39 11.39
C THR A 174 -12.24 -24.04 10.72
N ALA A 175 -13.44 -23.70 11.21
CA ALA A 175 -14.71 -24.13 10.60
C ALA A 175 -14.84 -23.74 9.11
N ASP A 176 -14.18 -22.65 8.70
CA ASP A 176 -14.14 -22.17 7.31
C ASP A 176 -13.10 -22.92 6.44
N GLY A 177 -12.45 -23.96 6.96
CA GLY A 177 -11.46 -24.75 6.24
C GLY A 177 -10.08 -24.10 6.10
N ARG A 178 -9.80 -23.03 6.84
CA ARG A 178 -8.48 -22.39 6.86
C ARG A 178 -7.57 -23.09 7.86
N THR A 179 -6.29 -23.20 7.54
CA THR A 179 -5.27 -23.70 8.47
C THR A 179 -4.55 -22.53 9.14
N LEU A 180 -4.59 -22.51 10.47
CA LEU A 180 -3.90 -21.57 11.34
C LEU A 180 -2.63 -22.21 11.90
N VAL A 181 -1.56 -21.42 11.95
CA VAL A 181 -0.25 -21.83 12.47
C VAL A 181 0.33 -20.72 13.34
N ARG A 182 1.18 -21.07 14.31
CA ARG A 182 1.92 -20.08 15.10
C ARG A 182 3.15 -19.60 14.35
N LEU A 183 3.44 -18.31 14.43
CA LEU A 183 4.65 -17.76 13.82
C LEU A 183 5.92 -18.32 14.48
N ALA A 184 5.92 -18.51 15.80
CA ALA A 184 7.05 -19.06 16.54
C ALA A 184 7.46 -20.44 16.01
N ASP A 185 6.49 -21.35 15.84
CA ASP A 185 6.73 -22.72 15.34
C ASP A 185 7.29 -22.72 13.92
N VAL A 186 6.85 -21.78 13.07
CA VAL A 186 7.37 -21.61 11.72
C VAL A 186 8.80 -21.09 11.73
N LEU A 187 9.12 -20.11 12.58
CA LEU A 187 10.46 -19.55 12.72
C LEU A 187 11.47 -20.57 13.27
N GLU A 188 11.05 -21.34 14.26
CA GLU A 188 11.82 -22.45 14.84
C GLU A 188 12.08 -23.51 13.77
N ARG A 189 11.04 -23.90 13.01
CA ARG A 189 11.18 -24.87 11.94
C ARG A 189 12.10 -24.40 10.81
N CYS A 190 12.07 -23.11 10.48
CA CYS A 190 13.01 -22.52 9.53
C CYS A 190 14.45 -22.60 10.04
N HIS A 191 14.66 -22.31 11.32
CA HIS A 191 15.97 -22.40 11.96
C HIS A 191 16.53 -23.83 11.93
N GLU A 192 15.72 -24.84 12.27
CA GLU A 192 16.12 -26.26 12.23
C GLU A 192 16.57 -26.73 10.83
N LEU A 193 15.97 -26.18 9.78
CA LEU A 193 16.17 -26.61 8.40
C LEU A 193 17.08 -25.68 7.59
N GLY A 194 17.60 -24.61 8.19
CA GLY A 194 18.50 -23.65 7.54
C GLY A 194 17.84 -22.76 6.49
N PHE A 195 16.56 -22.41 6.67
CA PHE A 195 15.82 -21.45 5.83
C PHE A 195 16.07 -19.99 6.23
#